data_AF-L1NX49-F1
#
_entry.id   AF-L1NX49-F1
#
_cell.length_a   1.000
_cell.length_b   1.000
_cell.length_c   1.000
_cell.angle_alpha   90.00
_cell.angle_beta   90.00
_cell.angle_gamma   90.00
#
_symmetry.space_group_name_H-M   'P 1'
#
loop_
_entity.id
_entity.type
_entity.pdbx_description
1 polymer ?
#
loop_
_entity_poly.entity_id
_entity_poly.type
_entity_poly.pdbx_seq_one_letter_code
_entity_poly.pdbx_strand_id
1 'polypeptide(L)'
;MFARAITVGTVFEPDYEALNAYRPQLVITGGPSAEAYPKLAGIAPTVDLTVDNANIRESGGQQMDALARIFGREAQAAKLKAEIDALFAQTRTAAKGQGRCLVLSIPCWPPRCCRFTRRPIPLRRAIAPSWKPLP
;
A
#
# COMPACT_ATOMS: atom_id res chain seq x y z
N MET A 1 15.03 -0.73 -7.03
CA MET A 1 15.00 -1.24 -5.63
C MET A 1 14.82 -2.76 -5.58
N PHE A 2 13.94 -3.37 -6.39
CA PHE A 2 13.65 -4.83 -6.34
C PHE A 2 14.51 -5.76 -7.21
N ALA A 3 15.52 -5.25 -7.93
CA ALA A 3 16.32 -6.05 -8.87
C ALA A 3 17.20 -7.16 -8.22
N ARG A 4 17.30 -7.17 -6.89
CA ARG A 4 18.02 -8.19 -6.10
C ARG A 4 17.08 -9.12 -5.33
N ALA A 5 15.77 -8.95 -5.45
CA ALA A 5 14.79 -9.78 -4.77
C ALA A 5 14.49 -11.04 -5.59
N ILE A 6 14.36 -12.18 -4.91
CA ILE A 6 13.91 -13.43 -5.52
C ILE A 6 12.39 -13.41 -5.54
N THR A 7 11.80 -13.72 -6.70
CA THR A 7 10.35 -13.86 -6.83
C THR A 7 9.91 -15.17 -6.18
N VAL A 8 9.01 -15.09 -5.20
CA VAL A 8 8.51 -16.24 -4.42
C VAL A 8 6.99 -16.39 -4.54
N GLY A 9 6.49 -16.23 -5.77
CA GLY A 9 5.06 -16.29 -6.09
C GLY A 9 4.39 -14.91 -6.12
N THR A 10 3.10 -14.87 -5.78
CA THR A 10 2.27 -13.67 -5.78
C THR A 10 1.71 -13.37 -4.38
N VAL A 11 1.13 -12.18 -4.21
CA VAL A 11 0.46 -11.78 -2.96
C VAL A 11 -0.69 -12.75 -2.61
N PHE A 12 -1.40 -13.28 -3.61
CA PHE A 12 -2.50 -14.20 -3.39
C PHE A 12 -2.04 -15.66 -3.27
N GLU A 13 -1.01 -16.02 -4.03
CA GLU A 13 -0.52 -17.39 -4.16
C GLU A 13 1.00 -17.42 -3.92
N PRO A 14 1.44 -17.58 -2.66
CA PRO A 14 2.85 -17.73 -2.32
C PRO A 14 3.40 -19.06 -2.86
N ASP A 15 4.64 -19.02 -3.37
CA ASP A 15 5.36 -20.24 -3.75
C ASP A 15 6.06 -20.82 -2.51
N TYR A 16 5.45 -21.84 -1.92
CA TYR A 16 5.95 -22.49 -0.71
C TYR A 16 7.25 -23.26 -0.94
N GLU A 17 7.49 -23.79 -2.14
CA GLU A 17 8.73 -24.53 -2.44
C GLU A 17 9.91 -23.56 -2.52
N ALA A 18 9.74 -22.45 -3.24
CA ALA A 18 10.75 -21.40 -3.33
C ALA A 18 11.03 -20.76 -1.97
N LEU A 19 9.99 -20.54 -1.14
CA LEU A 19 10.15 -20.02 0.22
C LEU A 19 10.93 -20.99 1.12
N ASN A 20 10.62 -22.29 1.03
CA ASN A 20 11.30 -23.32 1.81
C ASN A 20 12.78 -23.45 1.42
N ALA A 21 13.10 -23.32 0.12
CA ALA A 21 14.47 -23.31 -0.38
C ALA A 21 15.24 -22.04 0.04
N TYR A 22 14.58 -20.89 0.07
CA TYR A 22 15.20 -19.62 0.44
C TYR A 22 15.49 -19.47 1.94
N ARG A 23 14.77 -20.20 2.81
CA ARG A 23 14.95 -20.17 4.28
C ARG A 23 14.94 -18.74 4.86
N PRO A 24 13.83 -17.99 4.70
CA PRO A 24 13.75 -16.64 5.24
C PRO A 24 13.85 -16.64 6.77
N GLN A 25 14.51 -15.63 7.32
CA GLN A 25 14.60 -15.43 8.78
C GLN A 25 13.30 -14.85 9.38
N LEU A 26 12.53 -14.15 8.55
CA LEU A 26 11.24 -13.55 8.90
C LEU A 26 10.38 -13.44 7.64
N VAL A 27 9.12 -13.84 7.74
CA VAL A 27 8.10 -13.60 6.73
C VAL A 27 7.12 -12.56 7.27
N ILE A 28 6.83 -11.54 6.48
CA ILE A 28 5.82 -10.54 6.80
C ILE A 28 4.65 -10.75 5.84
N THR A 29 3.47 -11.05 6.37
CA THR A 29 2.23 -11.18 5.61
C THR A 29 1.25 -10.07 6.01
N GLY A 30 0.18 -9.91 5.25
CA GLY A 30 -0.92 -9.01 5.57
C GLY A 30 -2.00 -8.97 4.50
N GLY A 31 -3.18 -8.46 4.87
CA GLY A 31 -4.29 -8.26 3.96
C GLY A 31 -4.72 -9.57 3.28
N PRO A 32 -4.83 -9.62 1.93
CA PRO A 32 -5.25 -10.83 1.22
C PRO A 32 -4.34 -12.05 1.44
N SER A 33 -3.07 -11.84 1.80
CA SER A 33 -2.11 -12.91 2.08
C SER A 33 -2.24 -13.50 3.49
N ALA A 34 -3.11 -12.94 4.34
CA ALA A 34 -3.28 -13.39 5.72
C ALA A 34 -3.79 -14.84 5.80
N GLU A 35 -4.57 -15.30 4.80
CA GLU A 35 -5.05 -16.69 4.73
C GLU A 35 -3.90 -17.71 4.59
N ALA A 36 -2.76 -17.29 4.04
CA ALA A 36 -1.57 -18.13 3.90
C ALA A 36 -0.74 -18.20 5.20
N TYR A 37 -1.05 -17.38 6.22
CA TYR A 37 -0.34 -17.33 7.50
C TYR A 37 -0.04 -18.70 8.12
N PRO A 38 -1.00 -19.63 8.30
CA PRO A 38 -0.73 -20.91 8.97
C PRO A 38 0.31 -21.76 8.22
N LYS A 39 0.34 -21.69 6.89
CA LYS A 39 1.31 -22.43 6.07
C LYS A 39 2.69 -21.76 6.11
N LEU A 40 2.74 -20.43 6.11
CA LEU A 40 3.98 -19.65 6.20
C LEU A 40 4.64 -19.80 7.58
N ALA A 41 3.84 -19.78 8.66
CA ALA A 41 4.31 -19.97 10.03
C ALA A 41 4.96 -21.35 10.27
N GLY A 42 4.59 -22.36 9.48
CA GLY A 42 5.24 -23.67 9.50
C GLY A 42 6.63 -23.71 8.83
N ILE A 43 6.95 -22.72 7.98
CA ILE A 43 8.22 -22.65 7.25
C ILE A 43 9.21 -21.74 7.99
N ALA A 44 8.75 -20.58 8.46
CA ALA A 44 9.58 -19.56 9.07
C ALA A 44 8.78 -18.72 10.08
N PRO A 45 9.46 -18.00 11.00
CA PRO A 45 8.81 -17.00 11.85
C PRO A 45 8.02 -16.02 10.99
N THR A 46 6.70 -15.97 11.19
CA THR A 46 5.79 -15.19 10.35
C THR A 46 5.02 -14.18 11.21
N VAL A 47 5.00 -12.93 10.77
CA VAL A 47 4.25 -11.84 11.40
C VAL A 47 3.16 -11.38 10.44
N ASP A 48 1.93 -11.30 10.94
CA ASP A 48 0.81 -10.69 10.23
C ASP A 48 0.72 -9.20 10.60
N LEU A 49 0.82 -8.33 9.59
CA LEU A 49 0.66 -6.89 9.70
C LEU A 49 -0.57 -6.42 8.91
N THR A 50 -1.67 -7.18 8.95
CA THR A 50 -2.93 -6.77 8.35
C THR A 50 -3.45 -5.48 9.01
N VAL A 51 -3.68 -4.45 8.18
CA VAL A 51 -4.29 -3.17 8.59
C VAL A 51 -5.80 -3.33 8.69
N ASP A 52 -6.36 -2.83 9.78
CA ASP A 52 -7.81 -2.72 9.92
C ASP A 52 -8.31 -1.56 9.07
N ASN A 53 -9.10 -1.86 8.04
CA ASN A 53 -9.67 -0.87 7.13
C ASN A 53 -10.65 0.09 7.82
N ALA A 54 -11.26 -0.32 8.94
CA ALA A 54 -12.11 0.57 9.74
C ALA A 54 -11.27 1.59 10.53
N ASN A 55 -10.07 1.19 10.98
CA ASN A 55 -9.19 1.98 11.85
C ASN A 55 -7.76 2.05 11.29
N ILE A 56 -7.61 2.47 10.03
CA ILE A 56 -6.33 2.44 9.29
C ILE A 56 -5.22 3.19 10.03
N ARG A 57 -5.56 4.32 10.67
CA ARG A 57 -4.57 5.17 11.36
C ARG A 57 -3.98 4.49 12.59
N GLU A 58 -4.84 3.91 13.42
CA GLU A 58 -4.41 3.28 14.67
C GLU A 58 -3.72 1.95 14.39
N SER A 59 -4.33 1.10 13.55
CA SER A 59 -3.75 -0.19 13.17
C SER A 59 -2.43 -0.05 12.40
N GLY A 60 -2.35 0.89 11.45
CA GLY A 60 -1.11 1.20 10.74
C GLY A 60 -0.02 1.71 11.68
N GLY A 61 -0.38 2.56 12.65
CA GLY A 61 0.53 3.06 13.67
C GLY A 61 1.10 1.95 14.57
N GLN A 62 0.29 0.96 14.94
CA GLN A 62 0.72 -0.21 15.72
C GLN A 62 1.66 -1.11 14.93
N GLN A 63 1.40 -1.33 13.64
CA GLN A 63 2.27 -2.14 12.77
C GLN A 63 3.62 -1.46 12.52
N MET A 64 3.62 -0.13 12.37
CA MET A 64 4.86 0.64 12.31
C MET A 64 5.69 0.44 13.57
N ASP A 65 5.07 0.47 14.75
CA ASP A 65 5.77 0.23 16.02
C ASP A 65 6.29 -1.22 16.11
N ALA A 66 5.52 -2.21 15.65
CA ALA A 66 5.93 -3.61 15.61
C ALA A 66 7.17 -3.80 14.71
N LEU A 67 7.16 -3.24 13.49
CA LEU A 67 8.31 -3.24 12.60
C LEU A 67 9.51 -2.51 13.20
N ALA A 68 9.26 -1.38 13.85
CA ALA A 68 10.32 -0.60 14.49
C ALA A 68 11.02 -1.38 15.60
N ARG A 69 10.28 -2.16 16.39
CA ARG A 69 10.84 -3.06 17.41
C ARG A 69 11.66 -4.18 16.80
N ILE A 70 11.15 -4.84 15.75
CA ILE A 70 11.85 -5.94 15.06
C ILE A 70 13.20 -5.47 14.50
N PHE A 71 13.25 -4.27 13.92
CA PHE A 71 14.45 -3.73 13.27
C PHE A 71 15.25 -2.74 14.13
N GLY A 72 14.84 -2.48 15.38
CA GLY A 72 15.50 -1.52 16.29
C GLY A 72 15.45 -0.05 15.82
N ARG A 73 14.39 0.36 15.12
CA ARG A 73 14.23 1.70 14.50
C ARG A 73 13.12 2.55 15.12
N GLU A 74 12.89 2.41 16.41
CA GLU A 74 11.80 3.09 17.13
C GLU A 74 11.83 4.62 16.98
N ALA A 75 13.01 5.23 17.07
CA ALA A 75 13.17 6.68 16.90
C ALA A 75 12.76 7.15 15.48
N GLN A 76 13.05 6.35 14.45
CA GLN A 76 12.68 6.68 13.07
C GLN A 76 11.17 6.52 12.86
N ALA A 77 10.57 5.48 13.43
CA ALA A 77 9.13 5.27 13.38
C ALA A 77 8.35 6.38 14.10
N ALA A 78 8.81 6.81 15.29
CA ALA A 78 8.21 7.92 16.02
C ALA A 78 8.25 9.22 15.20
N LYS A 79 9.38 9.51 14.54
CA LYS A 79 9.51 10.67 13.65
C LYS A 79 8.52 10.61 12.48
N LEU A 80 8.46 9.47 11.77
CA LEU A 80 7.55 9.28 10.65
C LEU A 80 6.07 9.39 11.08
N LYS A 81 5.71 8.86 12.25
CA LYS A 81 4.35 8.99 12.79
C LYS A 81 3.98 10.44 13.05
N ALA A 82 4.89 11.21 13.65
CA ALA A 82 4.69 12.65 13.87
C ALA A 82 4.53 13.42 12.55
N GLU A 83 5.33 13.09 11.52
CA GLU A 83 5.20 13.70 10.18
C GLU A 83 3.85 13.37 9.53
N ILE A 84 3.39 12.12 9.61
CA ILE A 84 2.08 11.70 9.10
C ILE A 84 0.96 12.45 9.81
N ASP A 85 1.02 12.57 11.14
CA ASP A 85 0.01 13.28 11.93
C ASP A 85 -0.03 14.77 11.60
N ALA A 86 1.13 15.39 11.37
CA ALA A 86 1.22 16.78 10.93
C ALA A 86 0.60 16.96 9.53
N LEU A 87 0.86 16.05 8.59
CA LEU A 87 0.25 16.06 7.26
C LEU A 87 -1.28 15.94 7.36
N PHE A 88 -1.80 15.05 8.21
CA PHE A 88 -3.24 14.95 8.43
C PHE A 88 -3.86 16.25 8.95
N ALA A 89 -3.19 16.93 9.89
CA ALA A 89 -3.67 18.21 10.41
C ALA A 89 -3.68 19.30 9.32
N GLN A 90 -2.65 19.34 8.48
CA GLN A 90 -2.56 20.25 7.34
C GLN A 90 -3.65 19.97 6.30
N THR A 91 -3.81 18.70 5.90
CA THR A 91 -4.82 18.28 4.93
C THR A 91 -6.24 18.53 5.44
N ARG A 92 -6.53 18.28 6.73
CA ARG A 92 -7.84 18.62 7.32
C ARG A 92 -8.14 20.11 7.23
N THR A 93 -7.14 20.96 7.47
CA THR A 93 -7.30 22.41 7.33
C THR A 93 -7.57 22.80 5.87
N ALA A 94 -6.83 22.24 4.92
CA ALA A 94 -7.02 22.49 3.50
C ALA A 94 -8.37 21.97 2.96
N ALA A 95 -8.88 20.87 3.50
CA ALA A 95 -10.12 20.24 3.09
C ALA A 95 -11.39 20.90 3.68
N LYS A 96 -11.26 21.73 4.73
CA LYS A 96 -12.41 22.44 5.30
C LYS A 96 -13.07 23.32 4.23
N GLY A 97 -14.37 23.15 4.06
CA GLY A 97 -15.18 23.93 3.11
C GLY A 97 -15.10 23.46 1.66
N GLN A 98 -14.35 22.40 1.34
CA GLN A 98 -14.19 21.91 -0.05
C GLN A 98 -15.30 20.96 -0.53
N GLY A 99 -16.33 20.70 0.30
CA GLY A 99 -17.47 19.86 -0.06
C GLY A 99 -17.22 18.35 0.04
N ARG A 100 -18.01 17.54 -0.66
CA ARG A 100 -17.93 16.07 -0.65
C ARG A 100 -17.08 15.57 -1.82
N CYS A 101 -16.26 14.55 -1.58
CA CYS A 101 -15.46 13.90 -2.61
C CYS A 101 -15.94 12.46 -2.83
N LEU A 102 -15.87 12.00 -4.08
CA LEU A 102 -16.09 10.60 -4.46
C LEU A 102 -14.77 10.01 -4.93
N VAL A 103 -14.35 8.91 -4.31
CA VAL A 103 -13.18 8.14 -4.75
C VAL A 103 -13.67 7.03 -5.67
N LEU A 104 -13.29 7.09 -6.94
CA LEU A 104 -13.54 6.04 -7.92
C LEU A 104 -12.24 5.27 -8.15
N SER A 105 -12.23 4.00 -7.74
CA SER A 105 -11.18 3.07 -8.13
C SER A 105 -11.67 2.30 -9.34
N ILE A 106 -11.03 2.49 -10.49
CA ILE A 106 -11.31 1.70 -11.69
C ILE A 106 -10.23 0.61 -11.75
N PRO A 107 -10.50 -0.61 -11.26
CA PRO A 107 -9.54 -1.69 -11.35
C PRO A 107 -9.31 -2.00 -12.84
N CYS A 108 -8.07 -1.81 -13.29
CA CYS A 108 -7.68 -2.24 -14.64
C CYS A 108 -7.51 -3.76 -14.62
N TRP A 109 -8.55 -4.50 -15.04
CA TRP A 109 -8.56 -5.95 -15.23
C TRP A 109 -9.43 -6.21 -16.48
N PRO A 110 -9.03 -6.88 -17.60
CA PRO A 110 -7.87 -7.74 -17.93
C PRO A 110 -7.02 -7.14 -19.13
N PRO A 111 -6.13 -7.88 -19.88
CA PRO A 111 -4.99 -7.30 -20.62
C PRO A 111 -5.34 -6.51 -21.90
N ARG A 112 -6.64 -6.33 -22.21
CA ARG A 112 -7.08 -5.64 -23.43
C ARG A 112 -7.11 -4.11 -23.29
N CYS A 113 -7.02 -3.56 -22.08
CA CYS A 113 -7.00 -2.11 -21.86
C CYS A 113 -5.62 -1.45 -22.05
N CYS A 114 -4.53 -2.23 -21.99
CA CYS A 114 -3.16 -1.70 -22.21
C CYS A 114 -2.89 -1.22 -23.66
N ARG A 115 -3.80 -1.46 -24.62
CA ARG A 115 -3.65 -0.93 -25.98
C ARG A 115 -4.11 0.53 -26.13
N PHE A 116 -4.79 1.10 -25.13
CA PHE A 116 -5.31 2.48 -25.21
C PHE A 116 -4.28 3.57 -24.84
N THR A 117 -3.19 3.21 -24.15
CA THR A 117 -2.17 4.17 -23.69
C THR A 117 -0.90 4.22 -24.54
N ARG A 118 -0.80 3.41 -25.60
CA ARG A 118 0.33 3.42 -26.57
C ARG A 118 0.02 4.14 -27.89
N ARG A 119 -1.03 4.97 -27.95
CA ARG A 119 -1.11 5.99 -29.00
C ARG A 119 -0.52 7.27 -28.44
N PRO A 120 0.51 7.88 -29.06
CA PRO A 120 0.94 9.21 -28.67
C PRO A 120 -0.26 10.14 -28.84
N ILE A 121 -0.82 10.61 -27.72
CA ILE A 121 -1.78 11.70 -27.73
C ILE A 121 -1.01 12.90 -28.28
N PRO A 122 -1.36 13.45 -29.46
CA PRO A 122 -0.71 14.66 -29.92
C PRO A 122 -1.02 15.77 -28.91
N LEU A 123 0.00 16.22 -28.19
CA LEU A 123 -0.01 17.32 -27.21
C LEU A 123 -0.26 18.69 -27.87
N ARG A 124 -1.27 18.78 -28.74
CA ARG A 124 -1.74 20.05 -29.32
C ARG A 124 -3.25 19.99 -29.52
N ARG A 125 -4.00 20.34 -28.49
CA ARG A 125 -5.05 21.38 -28.53
C ARG A 125 -5.79 21.45 -27.18
N ALA A 126 -5.51 22.56 -26.50
CA ALA A 126 -6.47 23.41 -25.80
C ALA A 126 -7.55 22.74 -24.94
N ILE A 127 -7.37 22.78 -23.62
CA ILE A 127 -8.46 23.09 -22.69
C ILE A 127 -7.90 24.01 -21.60
N ALA A 128 -8.22 25.30 -21.71
CA ALA A 128 -8.02 26.32 -20.68
C ALA A 128 -8.96 26.07 -19.48
N PRO A 129 -8.69 26.64 -18.29
CA PRO A 129 -9.44 26.34 -17.07
C PRO A 129 -10.74 27.13 -17.06
N SER A 130 -11.88 26.44 -17.07
CA SER A 130 -13.17 27.05 -16.75
C SER A 130 -13.98 26.10 -15.87
N TRP A 131 -13.60 26.04 -14.59
CA TRP A 131 -14.51 25.56 -13.55
C TRP A 131 -15.54 26.66 -13.29
N LYS A 132 -16.74 26.52 -13.85
CA LYS A 132 -17.96 27.15 -13.32
C LYS A 132 -18.77 26.09 -12.58
N PRO A 133 -19.26 26.38 -11.36
CA PRO A 133 -20.24 25.52 -10.72
C PRO A 133 -21.59 25.66 -11.45
N LEU A 134 -22.29 24.54 -11.63
CA LEU A 134 -23.65 24.48 -12.17
C LEU A 134 -24.68 24.46 -11.02
N PRO A 135 -25.91 24.92 -11.26
CA PRO A 135 -26.88 25.37 -10.24
C PRO A 135 -27.39 24.28 -9.30
#